data_AF-A0A965TRZ8-F1
#
_entry.id   AF-A0A965TRZ8-F1
#
_cell.length_a   1.000
_cell.length_b   1.000
_cell.length_c   1.000
_cell.angle_alpha   90.00
_cell.angle_beta   90.00
_cell.angle_gamma   90.00
#
_symmetry.space_group_name_H-M   'P 1'
#
loop_
_entity.id
_entity.type
_entity.pdbx_description
1 polymer ?
#
loop_
_entity_poly.entity_id
_entity_poly.type
_entity_poly.pdbx_seq_one_letter_code
_entity_poly.pdbx_strand_id
1 'polypeptide(L)'
;MAIIKIKRGLKANIPTLQVGEPGFCTDTKELFVGSADGNKLVGEGTFLKLSGGTLTGALTLPSTAPTSATHAVTKAYVDNVASGLDVKASVKCVATVHQLLSTGGDHREYEYTNNNAVIIDGYTVEEGDRILLVGQSNHLQNGIFVVTKVGDGTNPCSIERP
;
A
#
# COMPACT_ATOMS: atom_id res chain seq x y z
N MET A 1 24.27 37.82 -46.50
CA MET A 1 23.38 37.67 -45.33
C MET A 1 24.21 37.79 -44.06
N ALA A 2 23.85 38.68 -43.14
CA ALA A 2 24.48 38.72 -41.84
C ALA A 2 24.02 37.51 -41.02
N ILE A 3 24.95 36.77 -40.45
CA ILE A 3 24.66 35.62 -39.59
C ILE A 3 24.84 36.07 -38.14
N ILE A 4 23.80 35.93 -37.33
CA ILE A 4 23.89 36.18 -35.88
C ILE A 4 24.69 35.03 -35.27
N LYS A 5 25.76 35.36 -34.56
CA LYS A 5 26.58 34.41 -33.80
C LYS A 5 26.15 34.47 -32.34
N ILE A 6 25.94 33.30 -31.73
CA ILE A 6 25.65 33.17 -30.29
C ILE A 6 26.79 32.40 -29.62
N LYS A 7 26.98 32.63 -28.31
CA LYS A 7 27.92 31.83 -27.53
C LYS A 7 27.46 30.38 -27.52
N ARG A 8 28.39 29.44 -27.74
CA ARG A 8 28.08 28.01 -27.79
C ARG A 8 29.21 27.15 -27.25
N GLY A 9 28.87 26.02 -26.66
CA GLY A 9 29.83 25.07 -26.09
C GLY A 9 29.13 23.93 -25.36
N LEU A 10 29.89 23.10 -24.62
CA LEU A 10 29.30 22.16 -23.68
C LEU A 10 28.61 22.91 -22.53
N LYS A 11 27.55 22.35 -21.94
CA LYS A 11 26.84 22.98 -20.82
C LYS A 11 27.76 23.34 -19.66
N ALA A 12 28.70 22.46 -19.33
CA ALA A 12 29.68 22.69 -18.26
C ALA A 12 30.65 23.85 -18.55
N ASN A 13 30.85 24.18 -19.83
CA ASN A 13 31.86 25.14 -20.29
C ASN A 13 31.25 26.42 -20.87
N ILE A 14 29.93 26.62 -20.75
CA ILE A 14 29.30 27.86 -21.18
C ILE A 14 29.66 28.96 -20.15
N PRO A 15 30.24 30.10 -20.57
CA PRO A 15 30.58 31.17 -19.65
C PRO A 15 29.31 31.85 -19.09
N THR A 16 29.46 32.60 -18.00
CA THR A 16 28.38 33.48 -17.53
C THR A 16 28.04 34.50 -18.62
N LEU A 17 26.81 34.45 -19.11
CA LEU A 17 26.26 35.30 -20.15
C LEU A 17 25.86 36.64 -19.54
N GLN A 18 26.07 37.74 -20.27
CA GLN A 18 25.56 39.03 -19.83
C GLN A 18 24.03 39.07 -19.86
N VAL A 19 23.42 40.00 -19.12
CA VAL A 19 21.96 40.15 -19.10
C VAL A 19 21.42 40.30 -20.54
N GLY A 20 20.52 39.40 -20.94
CA GLY A 20 19.93 39.36 -22.29
C GLY A 20 20.77 38.65 -23.37
N GLU A 21 21.99 38.19 -23.04
CA GLU A 21 22.86 37.50 -24.00
C GLU A 21 22.44 36.03 -24.17
N PRO A 22 22.24 35.53 -25.41
CA PRO A 22 21.89 34.14 -25.66
C PRO A 22 23.12 33.22 -25.71
N GLY A 23 22.95 31.99 -25.21
CA GLY A 23 23.96 30.95 -25.27
C GLY A 23 23.39 29.56 -25.51
N PHE A 24 24.08 28.72 -26.26
CA PHE A 24 23.60 27.40 -26.67
C PHE A 24 24.53 26.26 -26.25
N CYS A 25 23.96 25.25 -25.59
CA CYS A 25 24.68 24.05 -25.17
C CYS A 25 24.63 22.99 -26.26
N THR A 26 25.79 22.62 -26.82
CA THR A 26 25.86 21.70 -27.97
C THR A 26 25.59 20.24 -27.62
N ASP A 27 25.77 19.87 -26.36
CA ASP A 27 25.53 18.56 -25.77
C ASP A 27 24.07 18.38 -25.35
N THR A 28 23.56 19.25 -24.48
CA THR A 28 22.19 19.15 -23.93
C THR A 28 21.13 19.75 -24.84
N LYS A 29 21.54 20.49 -25.88
CA LYS A 29 20.66 21.24 -26.79
C LYS A 29 19.79 22.30 -26.10
N GLU A 30 20.17 22.69 -24.89
CA GLU A 30 19.50 23.74 -24.14
C GLU A 30 19.94 25.12 -24.63
N LEU A 31 18.99 26.07 -24.61
CA LEU A 31 19.22 27.48 -24.88
C LEU A 31 19.13 28.25 -23.56
N PHE A 32 20.11 29.10 -23.29
CA PHE A 32 20.17 29.95 -22.12
C PHE A 32 20.11 31.43 -22.52
N VAL A 33 19.60 32.26 -21.60
CA VAL A 33 19.73 33.71 -21.65
C VAL A 33 20.36 34.17 -20.35
N GLY A 34 21.35 35.06 -20.43
CA GLY A 34 21.95 35.65 -19.23
C GLY A 34 20.95 36.54 -18.49
N SER A 35 21.00 36.48 -17.16
CA SER A 35 20.23 37.30 -16.23
C SER A 35 21.15 37.87 -15.15
N ALA A 36 20.64 38.75 -14.29
CA ALA A 36 21.35 39.24 -13.12
C ALA A 36 21.81 38.10 -12.19
N ASP A 37 21.06 36.99 -12.17
CA ASP A 37 21.36 35.80 -11.37
C ASP A 37 22.10 34.70 -12.16
N GLY A 38 22.71 35.05 -13.29
CA GLY A 38 23.43 34.12 -14.17
C GLY A 38 22.56 33.53 -15.29
N ASN A 39 23.00 32.40 -15.86
CA ASN A 39 22.40 31.82 -17.06
C ASN A 39 21.07 31.13 -16.72
N LYS A 40 19.96 31.60 -17.29
CA LYS A 40 18.62 31.01 -17.12
C LYS A 40 18.23 30.19 -18.34
N LEU A 41 17.67 29.00 -18.11
CA LEU A 41 17.21 28.12 -19.18
C LEU A 41 15.95 28.70 -19.81
N VAL A 42 15.93 28.81 -21.14
CA VAL A 42 14.72 29.21 -21.87
C VAL A 42 13.72 28.06 -21.79
N GLY A 43 12.53 28.32 -21.22
CA GLY A 43 11.51 27.29 -20.93
C GLY A 43 11.58 26.70 -19.52
N GLU A 44 12.40 27.28 -18.62
CA GLU A 44 12.38 26.90 -17.20
C GLU A 44 10.97 27.10 -16.61
N GLY A 45 10.38 26.02 -16.07
CA GLY A 45 9.07 26.04 -15.41
C GLY A 45 7.91 25.43 -16.20
N THR A 46 8.04 25.14 -17.50
CA THR A 46 6.97 24.45 -18.26
C THR A 46 6.98 22.93 -18.04
N PHE A 47 8.11 22.38 -17.61
CA PHE A 47 8.29 20.95 -17.37
C PHE A 47 8.99 20.73 -16.02
N LEU A 48 8.74 19.57 -15.41
CA LEU A 48 9.49 19.12 -14.24
C LEU A 48 10.92 18.77 -14.66
N LYS A 49 11.93 19.24 -13.89
CA LYS A 49 13.33 18.92 -14.16
C LYS A 49 13.58 17.42 -13.92
N LEU A 50 14.53 16.82 -14.65
CA LEU A 50 14.97 15.43 -14.42
C LEU A 50 15.55 15.21 -13.02
N SER A 51 16.12 16.26 -12.41
CA SER A 51 16.57 16.25 -11.01
C SER A 51 15.41 16.27 -10.00
N GLY A 52 14.17 16.33 -10.47
CA GLY A 52 12.96 16.53 -9.66
C GLY A 52 12.62 18.01 -9.45
N GLY A 53 11.55 18.23 -8.70
CA GLY A 53 11.03 19.55 -8.34
C GLY A 53 9.70 19.42 -7.60
N THR A 54 9.17 20.54 -7.11
CA THR A 54 7.86 20.58 -6.46
C THR A 54 6.76 20.71 -7.50
N LEU A 55 5.78 19.81 -7.49
CA LEU A 55 4.54 19.95 -8.25
C LEU A 55 3.49 20.63 -7.37
N THR A 56 2.91 21.74 -7.86
CA THR A 56 1.76 22.39 -7.22
C THR A 56 0.48 22.00 -7.96
N GLY A 57 -0.57 21.60 -7.22
CA GLY A 57 -1.83 21.15 -7.80
C GLY A 57 -1.92 19.63 -7.96
N ALA A 58 -3.02 19.16 -8.55
CA ALA A 58 -3.27 17.73 -8.72
C ALA A 58 -2.45 17.14 -9.89
N LEU A 59 -1.88 15.95 -9.69
CA LEU A 59 -1.25 15.16 -10.74
C LEU A 59 -2.23 14.11 -11.25
N THR A 60 -2.70 14.27 -12.49
CA THR A 60 -3.55 13.27 -13.16
C THR A 60 -2.69 12.24 -13.87
N LEU A 61 -2.81 10.97 -13.48
CA LEU A 61 -2.10 9.87 -14.12
C LEU A 61 -2.92 9.29 -15.29
N PRO A 62 -2.28 8.60 -16.25
CA PRO A 62 -2.97 7.91 -17.34
C PRO A 62 -4.03 6.92 -16.84
N SER A 63 -5.10 6.73 -17.61
CA SER A 63 -6.20 5.79 -17.29
C SER A 63 -5.84 4.32 -17.55
N THR A 64 -4.76 4.07 -18.28
CA THR A 64 -4.26 2.72 -18.57
C THR A 64 -3.60 2.10 -17.35
N ALA A 65 -3.74 0.78 -17.19
CA ALA A 65 -3.09 0.04 -16.11
C ALA A 65 -1.55 0.17 -16.18
N PRO A 66 -0.86 0.19 -15.02
CA PRO A 66 0.60 0.18 -14.96
C PRO A 66 1.18 -1.13 -15.54
N THR A 67 2.27 -1.03 -16.31
CA THR A 67 2.97 -2.18 -16.91
C THR A 67 4.36 -2.44 -16.35
N SER A 68 5.00 -1.42 -15.75
CA SER A 68 6.27 -1.56 -15.02
C SER A 68 6.03 -1.48 -13.52
N ALA A 69 6.82 -2.22 -12.74
CA ALA A 69 6.79 -2.19 -11.28
C ALA A 69 7.16 -0.82 -10.69
N THR A 70 7.80 0.06 -11.47
CA THR A 70 8.22 1.40 -11.04
C THR A 70 7.21 2.51 -11.42
N HIS A 71 6.07 2.17 -12.01
CA HIS A 71 5.05 3.16 -12.34
C HIS A 71 4.31 3.66 -11.10
N ALA A 72 3.97 4.94 -11.10
CA ALA A 72 2.91 5.45 -10.25
C ALA A 72 1.56 4.87 -10.69
N VAL A 73 0.65 4.64 -9.74
CA VAL A 73 -0.66 4.03 -10.00
C VAL A 73 -1.79 4.97 -9.58
N THR A 74 -2.92 4.91 -10.28
CA THR A 74 -4.12 5.66 -9.88
C THR A 74 -4.75 5.03 -8.64
N LYS A 75 -5.46 5.84 -7.83
CA LYS A 75 -6.27 5.31 -6.73
C LYS A 75 -7.30 4.28 -7.23
N ALA A 76 -7.95 4.55 -8.36
CA ALA A 76 -8.92 3.64 -8.98
C ALA A 76 -8.32 2.25 -9.28
N TYR A 77 -7.06 2.19 -9.73
CA TYR A 77 -6.38 0.92 -9.92
C TYR A 77 -6.22 0.15 -8.60
N VAL A 78 -5.77 0.82 -7.53
CA VAL A 78 -5.60 0.19 -6.20
C VAL A 78 -6.95 -0.23 -5.62
N ASP A 79 -7.98 0.60 -5.73
CA ASP A 79 -9.32 0.27 -5.24
C ASP A 79 -9.91 -0.96 -5.97
N ASN A 80 -9.67 -1.08 -7.28
CA ASN A 80 -10.11 -2.24 -8.06
C ASN A 80 -9.34 -3.52 -7.70
N VAL A 81 -8.06 -3.40 -7.36
CA VAL A 81 -7.29 -4.53 -6.83
C VAL A 81 -7.83 -4.92 -5.44
N ALA A 82 -8.09 -3.93 -4.58
CA ALA A 82 -8.54 -4.12 -3.21
C ALA A 82 -9.98 -4.65 -3.09
N SER A 83 -10.87 -4.30 -4.02
CA SER A 83 -12.29 -4.70 -3.97
C SER A 83 -12.51 -6.21 -4.07
N GLY A 84 -11.54 -6.95 -4.62
CA GLY A 84 -11.56 -8.41 -4.67
C GLY A 84 -11.09 -9.10 -3.39
N LEU A 85 -10.56 -8.37 -2.39
CA LEU A 85 -10.07 -8.95 -1.15
C LEU A 85 -11.12 -8.87 -0.04
N ASP A 86 -11.56 -10.04 0.45
CA ASP A 86 -12.30 -10.17 1.71
C ASP A 86 -11.29 -10.30 2.87
N VAL A 87 -10.71 -9.17 3.28
CA VAL A 87 -9.70 -9.13 4.34
C VAL A 87 -10.36 -9.49 5.68
N LYS A 88 -9.95 -10.61 6.25
CA LYS A 88 -10.35 -11.01 7.61
C LYS A 88 -9.42 -10.38 8.64
N ALA A 89 -9.98 -9.88 9.74
CA ALA A 89 -9.19 -9.45 10.89
C ALA A 89 -8.38 -10.62 11.47
N SER A 90 -7.20 -10.32 12.01
CA SER A 90 -6.25 -11.28 12.57
C SER A 90 -6.89 -12.19 13.61
N VAL A 91 -6.40 -13.44 13.66
CA VAL A 91 -6.75 -14.42 14.69
C VAL A 91 -5.63 -14.50 15.73
N LYS A 92 -5.98 -14.78 16.97
CA LYS A 92 -5.07 -14.87 18.12
C LYS A 92 -4.38 -16.22 18.20
N CYS A 93 -5.10 -17.29 17.86
CA CYS A 93 -4.60 -18.66 17.89
C CYS A 93 -5.28 -19.51 16.82
N VAL A 94 -4.64 -20.63 16.47
CA VAL A 94 -5.15 -21.59 15.49
C VAL A 94 -5.21 -22.99 16.09
N ALA A 95 -6.38 -23.63 16.04
CA ALA A 95 -6.54 -25.03 16.40
C ALA A 95 -6.34 -25.89 15.16
N THR A 96 -5.16 -26.52 15.07
CA THR A 96 -4.81 -27.50 14.03
C THR A 96 -5.27 -28.92 14.37
N VAL A 97 -5.73 -29.12 15.60
CA VAL A 97 -6.28 -30.40 16.10
C VAL A 97 -7.76 -30.24 16.45
N HIS A 98 -8.49 -31.36 16.39
CA HIS A 98 -9.91 -31.42 16.71
C HIS A 98 -10.18 -30.87 18.12
N GLN A 99 -11.15 -29.97 18.22
CA GLN A 99 -11.64 -29.43 19.48
C GLN A 99 -12.98 -30.07 19.78
N LEU A 100 -13.22 -30.40 21.05
CA LEU A 100 -14.49 -31.00 21.45
C LEU A 100 -15.55 -29.90 21.60
N LEU A 101 -16.43 -29.82 20.61
CA LEU A 101 -17.48 -28.82 20.51
C LEU A 101 -18.87 -29.48 20.50
N SER A 102 -19.82 -28.91 21.24
CA SER A 102 -21.24 -29.17 21.05
C SER A 102 -21.77 -28.29 19.92
N THR A 103 -22.49 -28.88 18.96
CA THR A 103 -23.09 -28.11 17.86
C THR A 103 -24.24 -27.26 18.37
N GLY A 104 -24.09 -25.94 18.29
CA GLY A 104 -25.23 -25.02 18.28
C GLY A 104 -25.85 -25.01 16.89
N GLY A 105 -27.16 -25.24 16.81
CA GLY A 105 -28.02 -25.11 15.62
C GLY A 105 -27.34 -25.04 14.25
N ASP A 106 -27.49 -23.91 13.54
CA ASP A 106 -27.06 -23.67 12.15
C ASP A 106 -25.54 -23.63 11.93
N HIS A 107 -24.74 -24.32 12.76
CA HIS A 107 -23.29 -24.36 12.72
C HIS A 107 -22.64 -22.96 12.91
N ARG A 108 -23.40 -21.97 13.40
CA ARG A 108 -22.91 -20.59 13.62
C ARG A 108 -22.35 -20.39 15.01
N GLU A 109 -22.80 -21.18 15.96
CA GLU A 109 -22.44 -21.11 17.36
C GLU A 109 -22.03 -22.50 17.85
N TYR A 110 -21.00 -22.55 18.68
CA TYR A 110 -20.54 -23.77 19.33
C TYR A 110 -20.15 -23.47 20.77
N GLU A 111 -20.33 -24.45 21.63
CA GLU A 111 -19.74 -24.42 22.96
C GLU A 111 -18.71 -25.53 23.07
N TYR A 112 -17.63 -25.27 23.78
CA TYR A 112 -16.73 -26.35 24.17
C TYR A 112 -17.46 -27.28 25.13
N THR A 113 -17.26 -28.59 24.99
CA THR A 113 -17.98 -29.56 25.83
C THR A 113 -17.50 -29.57 27.29
N ASN A 114 -16.35 -28.96 27.57
CA ASN A 114 -15.84 -28.77 28.92
C ASN A 114 -16.11 -27.33 29.40
N ASN A 115 -16.16 -27.18 30.73
CA ASN A 115 -16.40 -25.88 31.35
C ASN A 115 -15.12 -25.07 31.57
N ASN A 116 -13.95 -25.58 31.18
CA ASN A 116 -12.68 -24.98 31.54
C ASN A 116 -12.29 -23.86 30.56
N ALA A 117 -11.33 -23.04 30.97
CA ALA A 117 -10.66 -22.14 30.05
C ALA A 117 -10.03 -22.94 28.90
N VAL A 118 -10.21 -22.46 27.68
CA VAL A 118 -9.71 -23.12 26.48
C VAL A 118 -8.30 -22.62 26.18
N ILE A 119 -7.38 -23.55 25.96
CA ILE A 119 -6.00 -23.27 25.60
C ILE A 119 -5.73 -23.82 24.21
N ILE A 120 -5.34 -22.96 23.28
CA ILE A 120 -5.00 -23.32 21.90
C ILE A 120 -3.57 -22.82 21.65
N ASP A 121 -2.68 -23.72 21.25
CA ASP A 121 -1.27 -23.39 20.97
C ASP A 121 -0.57 -22.68 22.16
N GLY A 122 -0.90 -23.10 23.38
CA GLY A 122 -0.39 -22.52 24.62
C GLY A 122 -0.98 -21.15 25.00
N TYR A 123 -1.81 -20.55 24.14
CA TYR A 123 -2.54 -19.33 24.45
C TYR A 123 -3.89 -19.65 25.09
N THR A 124 -4.19 -19.03 26.24
CA THR A 124 -5.50 -19.13 26.89
C THR A 124 -6.42 -18.10 26.25
N VAL A 125 -7.53 -18.56 25.67
CA VAL A 125 -8.45 -17.68 24.92
C VAL A 125 -9.20 -16.74 25.85
N GLU A 126 -9.35 -15.48 25.42
CA GLU A 126 -10.11 -14.45 26.13
C GLU A 126 -11.39 -14.07 25.38
N GLU A 127 -12.33 -13.43 26.06
CA GLU A 127 -13.56 -12.93 25.44
C GLU A 127 -13.24 -11.88 24.36
N GLY A 128 -13.89 -11.99 23.20
CA GLY A 128 -13.64 -11.15 22.03
C GLY A 128 -12.49 -11.62 21.14
N ASP A 129 -11.72 -12.64 21.55
CA ASP A 129 -10.64 -13.16 20.74
C ASP A 129 -11.15 -13.86 19.48
N ARG A 130 -10.46 -13.63 18.37
CA ARG A 130 -10.69 -14.34 17.11
C ARG A 130 -9.83 -15.59 17.07
N ILE A 131 -10.45 -16.75 16.93
CA ILE A 131 -9.76 -18.04 16.83
C ILE A 131 -10.02 -18.69 15.48
N LEU A 132 -9.04 -19.41 14.96
CA LEU A 132 -9.20 -20.17 13.71
C LEU A 132 -9.22 -21.67 14.01
N LEU A 133 -10.30 -22.34 13.63
CA LEU A 133 -10.41 -23.80 13.71
C LEU A 133 -10.21 -24.39 12.31
N VAL A 134 -9.17 -25.20 12.13
CA VAL A 134 -8.87 -25.88 10.85
C VAL A 134 -8.77 -27.40 10.98
N GLY A 135 -8.57 -27.91 12.20
CA GLY A 135 -8.37 -29.32 12.49
C GLY A 135 -9.62 -30.13 12.89
N GLN A 136 -10.84 -29.64 12.66
CA GLN A 136 -12.04 -30.34 13.11
C GLN A 136 -12.32 -31.59 12.28
N SER A 137 -12.79 -32.67 12.93
CA SER A 137 -13.23 -33.89 12.25
C SER A 137 -14.50 -33.68 11.42
N ASN A 138 -15.41 -32.80 11.87
CA ASN A 138 -16.49 -32.30 11.02
C ASN A 138 -16.05 -30.99 10.38
N HIS A 139 -15.82 -31.01 9.06
CA HIS A 139 -15.36 -29.84 8.32
C HIS A 139 -16.35 -28.66 8.35
N LEU A 140 -17.63 -28.88 8.65
CA LEU A 140 -18.62 -27.81 8.86
C LEU A 140 -18.33 -26.96 10.10
N GLN A 141 -17.46 -27.43 11.01
CA GLN A 141 -17.03 -26.71 12.22
C GLN A 141 -15.73 -25.92 11.98
N ASN A 142 -15.07 -26.09 10.83
CA ASN A 142 -13.91 -25.27 10.49
C ASN A 142 -14.35 -23.84 10.19
N GLY A 143 -13.46 -22.88 10.48
CA GLY A 143 -13.71 -21.47 10.24
C GLY A 143 -13.06 -20.55 11.27
N ILE A 144 -13.27 -19.25 11.06
CA ILE A 144 -12.91 -18.23 12.04
C ILE A 144 -14.11 -18.05 12.97
N PHE A 145 -13.83 -17.93 14.26
CA PHE A 145 -14.82 -17.69 15.31
C PHE A 145 -14.36 -16.56 16.23
N VAL A 146 -15.30 -15.94 16.91
CA VAL A 146 -15.10 -14.99 18.01
C VAL A 146 -15.51 -15.68 19.30
N VAL A 147 -14.67 -15.60 20.32
CA VAL A 147 -15.01 -16.10 21.66
C VAL A 147 -16.02 -15.15 22.28
N THR A 148 -17.24 -15.63 22.51
CA THR A 148 -18.33 -14.85 23.13
C THR A 148 -18.36 -15.01 24.64
N LYS A 149 -17.82 -16.12 25.15
CA LYS A 149 -17.67 -16.37 26.58
C LYS A 149 -16.50 -17.30 26.84
N VAL A 150 -15.72 -17.00 27.87
CA VAL A 150 -14.65 -17.89 28.35
C VAL A 150 -15.20 -18.94 29.31
N GLY A 151 -14.62 -20.14 29.27
CA GLY A 151 -14.94 -21.17 30.26
C GLY A 151 -14.37 -20.84 31.64
N ASP A 152 -15.17 -21.00 32.69
CA ASP A 152 -14.88 -20.56 34.07
C ASP A 152 -14.89 -21.71 35.10
N GLY A 153 -14.90 -22.95 34.64
CA GLY A 153 -15.06 -24.18 35.42
C GLY A 153 -16.52 -24.56 35.67
N THR A 154 -17.47 -23.63 35.50
CA THR A 154 -18.92 -23.85 35.69
C THR A 154 -19.70 -23.76 34.37
N ASN A 155 -19.31 -22.85 33.50
CA ASN A 155 -19.88 -22.60 32.18
C ASN A 155 -18.86 -22.95 31.09
N PRO A 156 -19.30 -23.50 29.95
CA PRO A 156 -18.43 -23.74 28.81
C PRO A 156 -17.97 -22.45 28.14
N CYS A 157 -16.88 -22.55 27.39
CA CYS A 157 -16.46 -21.52 26.45
C CYS A 157 -17.39 -21.54 25.24
N SER A 158 -17.96 -20.40 24.87
CA SER A 158 -18.86 -20.25 23.72
C SER A 158 -18.16 -19.45 22.61
N ILE A 159 -18.33 -19.89 21.37
CA ILE A 159 -17.73 -19.28 20.18
C ILE A 159 -18.77 -19.10 19.07
N GLU A 160 -18.71 -17.98 18.37
CA GLU A 160 -19.64 -17.65 17.29
C GLU A 160 -18.89 -17.25 16.01
N ARG A 161 -19.45 -17.54 14.84
CA ARG A 161 -18.90 -17.06 13.57
C ARG A 161 -19.06 -15.53 13.46
N PRO A 162 -18.01 -14.81 13.00
CA PRO A 162 -18.08 -13.36 12.81
C PRO A 162 -19.00 -12.93 11.66
#